data_AF-A0A8C5I7I3-F1
#
_entry.id   AF-A0A8C5I7I3-F1
#
_cell.length_a   1.000
_cell.length_b   1.000
_cell.length_c   1.000
_cell.angle_alpha   90.00
_cell.angle_beta   90.00
_cell.angle_gamma   90.00
#
_symmetry.space_group_name_H-M   'P 1'
#
loop_
_entity.id
_entity.type
_entity.pdbx_description
1 polymer ?
#
loop_
_entity_poly.entity_id
_entity_poly.type
_entity_poly.pdbx_seq_one_letter_code
_entity_poly.pdbx_strand_id
1 'polypeptide(L)'
;IFSDDFNSVPSKFEELYGDTTGAKIYFAPGRVNLIGEHVDYLGGHVFPCALTIGTYMIVKPRTDSAILFDSKGQSGEKRKRRA
;
A
#
# COMPACT_ATOMS: atom_id res chain seq x y z
N ILE A 1 3.62 15.23 -8.40
CA ILE A 1 2.46 14.33 -8.14
C ILE A 1 2.92 13.04 -7.47
N PHE A 2 4.09 12.49 -7.84
CA PHE A 2 4.75 11.48 -7.00
C PHE A 2 5.58 12.19 -5.92
N SER A 3 5.31 11.88 -4.65
CA SER A 3 6.04 12.42 -3.49
C SER A 3 7.44 11.81 -3.41
N ASP A 4 8.31 12.40 -2.57
CA ASP A 4 9.65 11.87 -2.25
C ASP A 4 9.63 10.38 -1.84
N ASP A 5 8.48 9.89 -1.36
CA ASP A 5 8.31 8.49 -0.97
C ASP A 5 8.51 7.52 -2.13
N PHE A 6 8.05 7.83 -3.35
CA PHE A 6 8.15 6.91 -4.49
C PHE A 6 9.61 6.52 -4.79
N ASN A 7 10.53 7.48 -4.66
CA ASN A 7 11.96 7.24 -4.89
C ASN A 7 12.63 6.53 -3.69
N SER A 8 12.07 6.64 -2.48
CA SER A 8 12.60 6.01 -1.27
C SER A 8 12.14 4.57 -1.04
N VAL A 9 11.02 4.16 -1.65
CA VAL A 9 10.42 2.83 -1.43
C VAL A 9 11.29 1.69 -1.97
N PRO A 10 11.89 1.78 -3.18
CA PRO A 10 12.74 0.71 -3.71
C PRO A 10 13.99 0.45 -2.87
N SER A 11 14.68 1.51 -2.41
CA SER A 11 15.89 1.38 -1.60
C SER A 11 15.60 0.72 -0.25
N LYS A 12 14.47 1.06 0.39
CA LYS A 12 14.06 0.43 1.64
C LYS A 12 13.68 -1.04 1.46
N PHE A 13 13.05 -1.38 0.34
CA PHE A 13 12.71 -2.78 0.03
C PHE A 13 13.97 -3.62 -0.19
N GLU A 14 14.96 -3.07 -0.90
CA GLU A 14 16.26 -3.72 -1.10
C GLU A 14 16.99 -3.93 0.24
N GLU A 15 16.99 -2.93 1.14
CA GLU A 15 17.58 -3.06 2.47
C GLU A 15 16.92 -4.19 3.30
N LEU A 16 15.60 -4.36 3.20
CA LEU A 16 14.85 -5.33 4.00
C LEU A 16 14.81 -6.75 3.39
N TYR A 17 14.79 -6.86 2.07
CA TYR A 17 14.53 -8.11 1.34
C TYR A 17 15.67 -8.52 0.39
N GLY A 18 16.69 -7.68 0.21
CA GLY A 18 17.95 -7.97 -0.46
C GLY A 18 17.94 -7.91 -1.99
N ASP A 19 16.79 -7.96 -2.65
CA ASP A 19 16.69 -7.93 -4.11
C ASP A 19 15.34 -7.38 -4.59
N THR A 20 15.41 -6.42 -5.50
CA THR A 20 14.26 -5.76 -6.13
C THR A 20 13.87 -6.38 -7.48
N THR A 21 14.61 -7.37 -7.99
CA THR A 21 14.33 -8.02 -9.27
C THR A 21 12.93 -8.64 -9.28
N GLY A 22 12.10 -8.23 -10.25
CA GLY A 22 10.71 -8.68 -10.36
C GLY A 22 9.74 -8.05 -9.35
N ALA A 23 10.21 -7.12 -8.50
CA ALA A 23 9.34 -6.33 -7.65
C ALA A 23 8.57 -5.28 -8.47
N LYS A 24 7.32 -5.03 -8.09
CA LYS A 24 6.45 -4.03 -8.72
C LYS A 24 5.93 -3.06 -7.67
N ILE A 25 5.83 -1.79 -8.06
CA ILE A 25 5.29 -0.72 -7.22
C ILE A 25 3.83 -0.48 -7.61
N TYR A 26 2.98 -0.38 -6.61
CA TYR A 26 1.57 -0.06 -6.72
C TYR A 26 1.27 1.17 -5.88
N PHE A 27 0.29 1.95 -6.32
CA PHE A 27 -0.21 3.11 -5.60
C PHE A 27 -1.72 3.02 -5.46
N ALA A 28 -2.22 3.18 -4.23
CA ALA A 28 -3.63 3.27 -3.92
C ALA A 28 -3.92 4.66 -3.30
N PRO A 29 -4.68 5.53 -3.97
CA PRO A 29 -4.98 6.85 -3.42
C PRO A 29 -5.91 6.73 -2.21
N GLY A 30 -5.74 7.64 -1.25
CA GLY A 30 -6.77 7.91 -0.24
C GLY A 30 -8.01 8.49 -0.91
N ARG A 31 -9.12 8.54 -0.17
CA ARG A 31 -10.38 9.12 -0.66
C ARG A 31 -11.03 9.99 0.40
N VAL A 32 -11.76 10.98 -0.07
CA VAL A 32 -12.70 11.76 0.74
C VAL A 32 -14.08 11.68 0.08
N ASN A 33 -15.14 11.65 0.88
CA ASN A 33 -16.48 11.80 0.34
C ASN A 33 -16.80 13.30 0.28
N LEU A 34 -17.27 13.79 -0.86
CA LEU A 34 -17.72 15.17 -0.99
C LEU A 34 -19.14 15.36 -0.45
N ILE A 35 -19.98 14.34 -0.65
CA ILE A 35 -21.35 14.24 -0.12
C ILE A 35 -21.80 12.78 -0.06
N GLY A 36 -22.81 12.50 0.75
CA GLY A 36 -23.36 11.15 0.93
C GLY A 36 -22.68 10.39 2.06
N GLU A 37 -22.48 11.03 3.22
CA GLU A 37 -22.02 10.32 4.41
C GLU A 37 -23.15 9.48 5.00
N HIS A 38 -22.82 8.28 5.47
CA HIS A 38 -23.74 7.36 6.13
C HIS A 38 -24.94 6.86 5.30
N VAL A 39 -24.91 7.02 3.98
CA VAL A 39 -25.96 6.49 3.08
C VAL A 39 -25.50 5.30 2.25
N ASP A 40 -24.19 5.07 2.18
CA ASP A 40 -23.56 3.97 1.44
C ASP A 40 -24.05 2.60 1.90
N TYR A 41 -24.14 2.38 3.22
CA TYR A 41 -24.66 1.13 3.78
C TYR A 41 -26.18 0.97 3.68
N LEU A 42 -26.90 2.02 3.25
CA LEU A 42 -28.35 2.00 2.99
C LEU A 42 -28.66 1.86 1.48
N GLY A 43 -27.64 1.67 0.64
CA GLY A 43 -27.79 1.61 -0.82
C GLY A 43 -27.98 2.99 -1.48
N GLY A 44 -27.69 4.07 -0.76
CA GLY A 44 -27.71 5.43 -1.28
C GLY A 44 -26.49 5.74 -2.17
N HIS A 45 -26.64 6.72 -3.04
CA HIS A 45 -25.53 7.21 -3.86
C HIS A 45 -24.57 8.06 -3.04
N VAL A 46 -23.27 7.96 -3.37
CA VAL A 46 -22.20 8.74 -2.76
C VAL A 46 -21.35 9.40 -3.85
N PHE A 47 -20.71 10.52 -3.52
CA PHE A 47 -19.83 11.22 -4.46
C PHE A 47 -18.42 11.38 -3.88
N PRO A 48 -17.56 10.34 -4.01
CA PRO A 48 -16.19 10.37 -3.51
C PRO A 48 -15.23 11.02 -4.50
N CYS A 49 -14.11 11.51 -3.97
CA CYS A 49 -12.98 12.01 -4.73
C CYS A 49 -11.68 11.38 -4.23
N ALA A 50 -10.83 10.96 -5.18
CA ALA A 50 -9.51 10.42 -4.88
C ALA A 50 -8.53 11.55 -4.53
N LEU A 51 -7.77 11.35 -3.46
CA LEU A 51 -6.72 12.26 -3.04
C LEU A 51 -5.41 11.96 -3.78
N THR A 52 -4.53 12.96 -3.87
CA THR A 52 -3.15 12.78 -4.35
C THR A 52 -2.26 12.08 -3.33
N ILE A 53 -2.66 12.08 -2.06
CA ILE A 53 -2.02 11.35 -0.97
C ILE A 53 -2.61 9.94 -0.93
N GLY A 54 -1.76 8.94 -0.74
CA GLY A 54 -2.18 7.54 -0.69
C GLY A 54 -1.07 6.62 -0.20
N THR A 55 -1.29 5.32 -0.36
CA THR A 55 -0.35 4.28 0.06
C THR A 55 0.41 3.75 -1.14
N TYR A 56 1.73 3.74 -1.04
CA TYR A 56 2.61 3.04 -1.97
C TYR A 56 2.96 1.67 -1.40
N MET A 57 2.92 0.64 -2.25
CA MET A 57 3.31 -0.72 -1.88
C MET A 57 4.21 -1.31 -2.95
N ILE A 58 5.34 -1.87 -2.52
CA ILE A 58 6.24 -2.63 -3.38
C ILE A 58 6.10 -4.10 -3.05
N VAL A 59 5.85 -4.92 -4.08
CA VAL A 59 5.52 -6.34 -3.93
C VAL A 59 6.37 -7.16 -4.87
N LYS A 60 6.92 -8.25 -4.36
CA LYS A 60 7.63 -9.27 -5.13
C LYS A 60 6.98 -10.63 -4.87
N PRO A 61 6.58 -11.38 -5.91
CA PRO A 61 6.09 -12.74 -5.72
C PRO A 61 7.22 -13.61 -5.16
N ARG A 62 6.87 -14.48 -4.22
CA ARG A 62 7.76 -15.48 -3.65
C ARG A 62 7.38 -16.86 -4.17
N THR A 63 8.31 -17.79 -4.11
CA THR A 63 8.09 -19.19 -4.49
C THR A 63 7.45 -20.02 -3.36
N ASP A 64 7.47 -19.51 -2.13
CA ASP A 64 6.85 -20.14 -0.96
C ASP A 64 5.48 -19.50 -0.63
N SER A 65 4.67 -20.17 0.19
CA SER A 65 3.37 -19.68 0.66
C SER A 65 3.47 -18.68 1.82
N ALA A 66 4.68 -18.16 2.10
CA ALA A 66 4.90 -17.24 3.19
C ALA A 66 4.68 -15.79 2.73
N ILE A 67 3.94 -15.02 3.54
CA ILE A 67 3.80 -13.59 3.33
C ILE A 67 4.70 -12.87 4.34
N LEU A 68 5.57 -12.01 3.82
CA LEU A 68 6.38 -11.08 4.60
C LEU A 68 5.90 -9.67 4.29
N PHE A 69 5.66 -8.89 5.33
CA PHE A 69 5.11 -7.55 5.23
C PHE A 69 5.82 -6.62 6.20
N ASP A 70 6.11 -5.41 5.74
CA ASP A 70 6.71 -4.33 6.53
C ASP A 70 6.03 -3.00 6.15
N SER A 71 5.99 -2.04 7.07
CA SER A 71 5.34 -0.74 6.87
C SER A 71 6.19 0.38 7.45
N LYS A 72 6.51 1.38 6.63
CA LYS A 72 7.21 2.61 7.04
C LYS A 72 6.31 3.42 7.98
N GLY A 73 6.43 3.22 9.29
CA GLY A 73 5.63 3.89 10.33
C GLY A 73 5.16 2.99 11.47
N GLN A 74 5.24 1.67 11.28
CA GLN A 74 5.11 0.69 12.36
C GLN A 74 6.35 -0.20 12.27
N SER A 75 7.24 -0.18 13.27
CA SER A 75 8.39 -1.08 13.28
C SER A 75 7.87 -2.53 13.25
N GLY A 76 7.86 -3.13 12.06
CA GLY A 76 7.23 -4.42 11.83
C GLY A 76 7.97 -5.51 12.59
N GLU A 77 7.30 -6.12 13.55
CA GLU A 77 7.68 -7.45 14.02
C GLU A 77 7.57 -8.39 12.79
N LYS A 78 8.66 -9.06 12.39
CA LYS A 78 8.68 -9.96 11.22
C LYS A 78 7.71 -11.13 11.44
N ARG A 79 6.43 -10.92 11.14
CA ARG A 79 5.39 -11.93 11.29
C ARG A 79 5.29 -12.72 9.99
N LYS A 80 5.94 -13.89 10.00
CA LYS A 80 5.73 -14.91 8.98
C LYS A 80 4.31 -15.47 9.14
N ARG A 81 3.37 -14.96 8.36
CA ARG A 81 2.02 -15.56 8.26
C ARG A 81 2.02 -16.53 7.08
N ARG A 82 1.60 -17.77 7.33
CA ARG A 82 1.27 -18.70 6.25
C ARG A 82 -0.12 -18.31 5.76
N ALA A 83 -0.25 -18.08 4.45
CA ALA A 83 -1.55 -17.96 3.80
C ALA A 83 -2.21 -19.33 3.72
#